data_AF-A0A1F2R761-F1
#
_entry.id   AF-A0A1F2R761-F1
#
_cell.length_a   1.000
_cell.length_b   1.000
_cell.length_c   1.000
_cell.angle_alpha   90.00
_cell.angle_beta   90.00
_cell.angle_gamma   90.00
#
_symmetry.space_group_name_H-M   'P 1'
#
loop_
_entity.id
_entity.type
_entity.pdbx_description
1 polymer ?
#
loop_
_entity_poly.entity_id
_entity_poly.type
_entity_poly.pdbx_seq_one_letter_code
_entity_poly.pdbx_strand_id
1 'polypeptide(L)'
;MRTIKTTTGAPITLDGDLLAIMEALYHEVTARRALDRSFEDMVREIQHVIDQMDEGERRTYLAESLFLNTVKYENDKLESYMKKLARKR
;
A
#
# COMPACT_ATOMS: atom_id res chain seq x y z
N MET A 1 17.07 -1.52 11.44
CA MET A 1 15.84 -1.97 10.78
C MET A 1 14.95 -2.59 11.84
N ARG A 2 13.76 -2.03 12.04
CA ARG A 2 12.78 -2.56 13.00
C ARG A 2 11.85 -3.54 12.29
N THR A 3 11.22 -4.42 13.04
CA THR A 3 10.24 -5.38 12.52
C THR A 3 8.93 -5.18 13.26
N ILE A 4 7.85 -5.04 12.52
CA ILE A 4 6.48 -4.98 13.04
C ILE A 4 5.72 -6.22 12.59
N LYS A 5 4.47 -6.38 13.05
CA LYS A 5 3.67 -7.54 12.70
C LYS A 5 2.28 -7.16 12.21
N THR A 6 1.72 -7.98 11.33
CA THR A 6 0.28 -7.94 11.04
C THR A 6 -0.51 -8.45 12.24
N THR A 7 -1.84 -8.29 12.21
CA THR A 7 -2.74 -8.75 13.28
C THR A 7 -2.65 -10.26 13.54
N THR A 8 -2.26 -11.05 12.54
CA THR A 8 -2.05 -12.50 12.67
C THR A 8 -0.60 -12.89 12.95
N GLY A 9 0.29 -11.92 13.11
CA GLY A 9 1.68 -12.12 13.48
C GLY A 9 2.66 -12.26 12.33
N ALA A 10 2.27 -12.01 11.08
CA ALA A 10 3.21 -12.03 9.96
C ALA A 10 4.21 -10.88 10.09
N PRO A 11 5.53 -11.12 10.02
CA PRO A 11 6.53 -10.07 10.21
C PRO A 11 6.61 -9.16 8.99
N ILE A 12 6.78 -7.86 9.23
CA ILE A 12 7.08 -6.85 8.21
C ILE A 12 8.35 -6.12 8.63
N THR A 13 9.36 -6.13 7.78
CA THR A 13 10.59 -5.37 8.01
C THR A 13 10.36 -3.92 7.61
N LEU A 14 10.71 -2.99 8.51
CA LEU A 14 10.70 -1.57 8.22
C LEU A 14 12.09 -1.16 7.72
N ASP A 15 12.28 -1.23 6.41
CA ASP A 15 13.51 -0.88 5.69
C ASP A 15 13.41 0.44 4.92
N GLY A 16 12.23 1.04 4.87
CA GLY A 16 11.93 2.25 4.14
C GLY A 16 11.21 2.00 2.82
N ASP A 17 11.05 0.74 2.38
CA ASP A 17 10.34 0.38 1.16
C ASP A 17 8.85 0.08 1.44
N LEU A 18 7.97 0.91 0.89
CA LEU A 18 6.53 0.75 1.05
C LEU A 18 5.98 -0.53 0.39
N LEU A 19 6.67 -1.10 -0.61
CA LEU A 19 6.20 -2.31 -1.30
C LEU A 19 6.12 -3.51 -0.35
N ALA A 20 7.06 -3.67 0.56
CA ALA A 20 7.05 -4.75 1.55
C ALA A 20 5.81 -4.68 2.47
N ILE A 21 5.41 -3.47 2.86
CA ILE A 21 4.18 -3.25 3.64
C ILE A 21 2.94 -3.57 2.80
N MET A 22 2.91 -3.11 1.54
CA MET A 22 1.78 -3.36 0.62
C MET A 22 1.58 -4.84 0.34
N GLU A 23 2.67 -5.59 0.13
CA GLU A 23 2.66 -7.03 -0.07
C GLU A 23 2.15 -7.78 1.17
N ALA A 24 2.63 -7.40 2.36
CA ALA A 24 2.14 -7.96 3.61
C ALA A 24 0.63 -7.71 3.81
N LEU A 25 0.15 -6.48 3.58
CA LEU A 25 -1.28 -6.14 3.65
C LEU A 25 -2.11 -6.92 2.62
N TYR A 26 -1.58 -7.13 1.41
CA TYR A 26 -2.23 -7.93 0.39
C TYR A 26 -2.37 -9.39 0.84
N HIS A 27 -1.31 -10.01 1.34
CA HIS A 27 -1.38 -11.39 1.84
C HIS A 27 -2.29 -11.53 3.07
N GLU A 28 -2.24 -10.55 3.98
CA GLU A 28 -3.02 -10.56 5.21
C GLU A 28 -4.52 -10.44 4.94
N VAL A 29 -4.92 -9.46 4.14
CA VAL A 29 -6.33 -9.12 3.94
C VAL A 29 -6.92 -9.81 2.72
N THR A 30 -6.12 -10.02 1.66
CA THR A 30 -6.63 -10.53 0.37
C THR A 30 -6.43 -12.04 0.25
N ALA A 31 -5.23 -12.56 0.54
CA ALA A 31 -4.95 -13.98 0.34
C ALA A 31 -5.60 -14.88 1.41
N ARG A 32 -5.72 -14.40 2.66
CA ARG A 32 -6.32 -15.19 3.75
C ARG A 32 -7.83 -15.11 3.85
N ARG A 33 -8.45 -13.98 3.49
CA ARG A 33 -9.91 -13.81 3.66
C ARG A 33 -10.74 -14.21 2.45
N ALA A 34 -10.12 -14.50 1.29
CA ALA A 34 -10.62 -15.09 0.04
C ALA A 34 -11.95 -14.57 -0.55
N LEU A 35 -12.97 -14.25 0.25
CA LEU A 35 -14.32 -13.85 -0.13
C LEU A 35 -14.98 -12.82 0.82
N ASP A 36 -14.50 -12.58 2.05
CA ASP A 36 -15.07 -11.62 3.03
C ASP A 36 -14.19 -10.36 3.23
N ARG A 37 -13.66 -9.82 2.13
CA ARG A 37 -12.86 -8.59 2.14
C ARG A 37 -13.77 -7.39 2.42
N SER A 38 -13.86 -6.95 3.68
CA SER A 38 -14.46 -5.64 3.97
C SER A 38 -13.40 -4.53 3.86
N PHE A 39 -13.81 -3.38 3.35
CA PHE A 39 -12.98 -2.16 3.37
C PHE A 39 -12.52 -1.84 4.81
N GLU A 40 -13.38 -2.09 5.80
CA GLU A 40 -13.07 -1.87 7.21
C GLU A 40 -11.89 -2.71 7.69
N ASP A 41 -11.79 -3.96 7.27
CA ASP A 41 -10.68 -4.84 7.67
C ASP A 41 -9.35 -4.34 7.12
N MET A 42 -9.35 -3.85 5.88
CA MET A 42 -8.17 -3.25 5.27
C MET A 42 -7.74 -1.98 6.04
N VAL A 43 -8.69 -1.13 6.40
CA VAL A 43 -8.41 0.08 7.20
C VAL A 43 -7.89 -0.29 8.59
N ARG A 44 -8.50 -1.26 9.28
CA ARG A 44 -8.05 -1.72 10.60
C ARG A 44 -6.64 -2.26 10.56
N GLU A 45 -6.31 -3.06 9.54
CA GLU A 45 -4.96 -3.62 9.39
C GLU A 45 -3.92 -2.51 9.13
N ILE A 46 -4.26 -1.54 8.28
CA ILE A 46 -3.39 -0.37 8.05
C ILE A 46 -3.14 0.41 9.34
N GLN A 47 -4.19 0.66 10.15
CA GLN A 47 -4.04 1.35 11.44
C GLN A 47 -3.16 0.54 12.40
N HIS A 48 -3.37 -0.78 12.48
CA HIS A 48 -2.55 -1.67 13.31
C HIS A 48 -1.06 -1.61 12.94
N VAL A 49 -0.76 -1.55 11.64
CA VAL A 49 0.61 -1.39 11.12
C VAL A 49 1.19 -0.02 11.51
N ILE A 50 0.43 1.06 11.32
CA ILE A 50 0.86 2.44 11.63
C ILE A 50 1.12 2.64 13.12
N ASP A 51 0.30 2.04 13.99
CA ASP A 51 0.43 2.19 15.44
C ASP A 51 1.75 1.63 15.99
N GLN A 52 2.38 0.68 15.27
CA GLN A 52 3.67 0.08 15.65
C GLN A 52 4.88 0.90 15.17
N MET A 53 4.68 1.82 14.23
CA MET A 53 5.73 2.67 13.66
C MET A 53 6.02 3.86 14.56
N ASP A 54 7.28 4.29 14.60
CA ASP A 54 7.64 5.59 15.18
C ASP A 54 7.36 6.76 14.23
N GLU A 55 7.53 8.00 14.70
CA GLU A 55 7.25 9.19 13.90
C GLU A 55 8.13 9.30 12.64
N GLY A 56 9.39 8.89 12.71
CA GLY A 56 10.32 8.93 11.58
C GLY A 56 9.95 7.93 10.50
N GLU A 57 9.58 6.72 10.92
CA GLU A 57 9.06 5.66 10.04
C GLU A 57 7.76 6.12 9.36
N ARG A 58 6.79 6.65 10.12
CA ARG A 58 5.52 7.16 9.56
C ARG A 58 5.74 8.25 8.52
N ARG A 59 6.65 9.20 8.77
CA ARG A 59 6.99 10.27 7.81
C ARG A 59 7.59 9.70 6.53
N THR A 60 8.52 8.74 6.66
CA THR A 60 9.18 8.09 5.52
C THR A 60 8.16 7.37 4.64
N TYR A 61 7.34 6.48 5.22
CA TYR A 61 6.36 5.71 4.46
C TYR A 61 5.22 6.57 3.89
N LEU A 62 4.85 7.67 4.56
CA LEU A 62 3.90 8.63 3.99
C LEU A 62 4.47 9.31 2.75
N ALA A 63 5.73 9.73 2.79
CA ALA A 63 6.40 10.33 1.63
C ALA A 63 6.48 9.33 0.46
N GLU A 64 6.87 8.09 0.73
CA GLU A 64 6.87 7.00 -0.28
C GLU A 64 5.48 6.77 -0.88
N SER A 65 4.44 6.70 -0.04
CA SER A 65 3.05 6.49 -0.48
C SER A 65 2.59 7.60 -1.41
N LEU A 66 2.85 8.86 -1.06
CA LEU A 66 2.51 9.99 -1.90
C LEU A 66 3.29 9.99 -3.22
N PHE A 67 4.57 9.60 -3.20
CA PHE A 67 5.37 9.45 -4.40
C PHE A 67 4.80 8.39 -5.35
N LEU A 68 4.55 7.16 -4.86
CA LEU A 68 3.97 6.07 -5.66
C LEU A 68 2.61 6.44 -6.23
N ASN A 69 1.75 7.06 -5.42
CA ASN A 69 0.42 7.50 -5.88
C ASN A 69 0.51 8.59 -6.97
N THR A 70 1.49 9.49 -6.88
CA THR A 70 1.72 10.54 -7.89
C THR A 70 2.17 9.91 -9.21
N VAL A 71 3.15 9.01 -9.18
CA VAL A 71 3.64 8.29 -10.37
C VAL A 71 2.49 7.48 -11.01
N LYS A 72 1.68 6.80 -10.20
CA LYS A 72 0.51 6.07 -10.70
C LYS A 72 -0.49 7.00 -11.37
N TYR A 73 -0.84 8.12 -10.74
CA TYR A 73 -1.78 9.10 -11.30
C TYR A 73 -1.30 9.67 -12.64
N GLU A 74 -0.01 10.00 -12.75
CA GLU A 74 0.58 10.48 -14.00
C GLU A 74 0.49 9.43 -15.11
N ASN A 75 0.82 8.18 -14.80
CA ASN A 75 0.73 7.06 -15.75
C ASN A 75 -0.70 6.81 -16.22
N ASP A 76 -1.67 6.76 -15.29
CA ASP A 76 -3.09 6.55 -15.61
C ASP A 76 -3.62 7.69 -16.51
N LYS A 77 -3.19 8.93 -16.25
CA LYS A 77 -3.55 10.10 -17.05
C LYS A 77 -2.95 10.03 -18.46
N LEU A 78 -1.68 9.64 -18.59
CA LEU A 78 -1.01 9.45 -19.88
C LEU A 78 -1.69 8.34 -20.70
N GLU A 79 -2.00 7.21 -20.09
CA GLU A 79 -2.70 6.10 -20.74
C GLU A 79 -4.08 6.53 -21.26
N SER A 80 -4.83 7.30 -20.46
CA SER A 80 -6.11 7.88 -20.86
C SER A 80 -5.99 8.79 -22.09
N TYR A 81 -4.94 9.63 -22.15
CA TYR A 81 -4.68 10.46 -23.32
C TYR A 81 -4.32 9.65 -24.56
N MET A 82 -3.47 8.63 -24.42
CA MET A 82 -3.10 7.75 -25.53
C MET A 82 -4.32 7.03 -26.10
N LYS A 83 -5.20 6.49 -25.24
CA LYS A 83 -6.48 5.88 -25.66
C LYS A 83 -7.37 6.85 -26.45
N LYS A 84 -7.45 8.12 -26.03
CA LYS A 84 -8.22 9.16 -26.75
C LYS A 84 -7.62 9.50 -28.12
N LEU A 85 -6.29 9.57 -28.22
CA LEU A 85 -5.58 9.83 -29.48
C LEU A 85 -5.71 8.66 -30.46
N ALA A 86 -5.56 7.42 -29.99
CA ALA A 86 -5.73 6.22 -30.80
C ALA A 86 -7.15 6.08 -31.36
N ARG A 87 -8.17 6.51 -30.61
CA ARG A 87 -9.57 6.47 -31.01
C ARG A 87 -9.99 7.60 -31.96
N LYS A 88 -9.18 8.65 -32.08
CA LYS A 88 -9.38 9.78 -33.04
C LYS A 88 -8.73 9.53 -34.41
N ARG A 89 -7.99 8.44 -34.56
CA ARG A 89 -7.24 8.10 -35.77
C ARG A 89 -7.97 7.04 -36.59
#